data_AF-A0A966UVP3-F1
#
_entry.id   AF-A0A966UVP3-F1
#
_cell.length_a   1.000
_cell.length_b   1.000
_cell.length_c   1.000
_cell.angle_alpha   90.00
_cell.angle_beta   90.00
_cell.angle_gamma   90.00
#
_symmetry.space_group_name_H-M   'P 1'
#
loop_
_entity.id
_entity.type
_entity.pdbx_description
1 polymer ?
#
loop_
_entity_poly.entity_id
_entity_poly.type
_entity_poly.pdbx_seq_one_letter_code
_entity_poly.pdbx_strand_id
1 'polypeptide(L)'
;TLMTIYRGYSWLDLASGKTTVRIVTTHLESIWDHDVIPNSVLQARQLVEDLKATTMPLIVMGDFNADYRDPRGANESNPGEQPVVGKACPTASARDCNAYWTMIDGGFISASPDVKDPKNFTWGAGALLDGPDANRVKSAETFGNSFGFTDRLDYIFTKNVLGVRSTEIFGNTWPTGESIWKCGNKDCFASDHAGVAATILLDDKEVAINQSLPTHSRFPIGPWQAIGAALLIFLMWRIVKRK
;
A
#
# COMPACT_ATOMS: atom_id res chain seq x y z
N THR A 1 7.61 -5.90 -22.18
CA THR A 1 7.37 -6.84 -21.07
C THR A 1 7.06 -6.00 -19.84
N LEU A 2 5.91 -6.18 -19.17
CA LEU A 2 5.75 -5.57 -17.85
C LEU A 2 6.82 -6.15 -16.94
N MET A 3 7.56 -5.28 -16.24
CA MET A 3 8.53 -5.70 -15.22
C MET A 3 7.78 -6.43 -14.11
N THR A 4 8.14 -7.69 -13.82
CA THR A 4 7.57 -8.41 -12.68
C THR A 4 8.17 -7.85 -11.39
N ILE A 5 7.35 -7.18 -10.58
CA ILE A 5 7.73 -6.68 -9.26
C ILE A 5 7.23 -7.68 -8.22
N TYR A 6 8.13 -8.18 -7.37
CA TYR A 6 7.73 -9.02 -6.24
C TYR A 6 7.32 -8.13 -5.06
N ARG A 7 6.05 -8.25 -4.64
CA ARG A 7 5.51 -7.57 -3.47
C ARG A 7 5.58 -8.47 -2.23
N GLY A 8 5.62 -7.85 -1.05
CA GLY A 8 5.72 -8.53 0.23
C GLY A 8 5.88 -7.52 1.36
N TYR A 9 6.38 -7.98 2.50
CA TYR A 9 6.69 -7.11 3.63
C TYR A 9 8.08 -7.42 4.18
N SER A 10 8.69 -6.41 4.77
CA SER A 10 9.88 -6.53 5.62
C SER A 10 9.49 -6.20 7.04
N TRP A 11 10.16 -6.81 8.01
CA TRP A 11 9.87 -6.55 9.41
C TRP A 11 11.15 -6.57 10.24
N LEU A 12 11.08 -5.90 11.40
CA LEU A 12 12.10 -5.93 12.43
C LEU A 12 11.44 -5.82 13.81
N ASP A 13 12.13 -6.32 14.82
CA ASP A 13 11.77 -6.10 16.22
C ASP A 13 12.74 -5.05 16.80
N LEU A 14 12.20 -3.94 17.30
CA LEU A 14 12.97 -2.81 17.82
C LEU A 14 12.78 -2.71 19.33
N ALA A 15 13.90 -2.75 20.07
CA ALA A 15 13.88 -2.43 21.50
C ALA A 15 13.70 -0.92 21.71
N SER A 16 12.75 -0.53 22.56
CA SER A 16 12.48 0.85 22.94
C SER A 16 12.18 0.91 24.43
N GLY A 17 13.13 1.42 25.23
CA GLY A 17 13.03 1.31 26.68
C GLY A 17 13.03 -0.15 27.13
N LYS A 18 12.03 -0.55 27.93
CA LYS A 18 11.87 -1.95 28.39
C LYS A 18 11.00 -2.81 27.48
N THR A 19 10.36 -2.22 26.47
CA THR A 19 9.49 -2.97 25.54
C THR A 19 10.19 -3.23 24.22
N THR A 20 9.68 -4.21 23.49
CA THR A 20 10.04 -4.50 22.11
C THR A 20 8.81 -4.29 21.24
N VAL A 21 8.95 -3.58 20.13
CA VAL A 21 7.89 -3.35 19.14
C VAL A 21 8.26 -4.02 17.82
N ARG A 22 7.32 -4.76 17.22
CA ARG A 22 7.46 -5.24 15.85
C ARG A 22 7.03 -4.16 14.88
N ILE A 23 7.92 -3.83 13.95
CA ILE A 23 7.66 -2.87 12.88
C ILE A 23 7.65 -3.62 11.57
N VAL A 24 6.57 -3.49 10.81
CA VAL A 24 6.39 -4.11 9.51
C VAL A 24 6.22 -3.00 8.48
N THR A 25 6.94 -3.08 7.37
CA THR A 25 6.76 -2.20 6.21
C THR A 25 6.37 -3.01 4.98
N THR A 26 5.43 -2.51 4.19
CA THR A 26 4.96 -3.17 2.96
C THR A 26 4.70 -2.17 1.84
N HIS A 27 4.66 -2.68 0.62
CA HIS A 27 4.15 -1.98 -0.54
C HIS A 27 3.34 -3.01 -1.34
N LEU A 28 2.01 -2.87 -1.34
CA LEU A 28 1.10 -3.86 -1.94
C LEU A 28 0.94 -3.65 -3.46
N GLU A 29 0.41 -4.66 -4.15
CA GLU A 29 0.24 -4.61 -5.61
C GLU A 29 -0.69 -3.46 -6.04
N SER A 30 -0.24 -2.65 -6.98
CA SER A 30 -1.00 -1.53 -7.55
C SER A 30 -1.76 -1.93 -8.82
N ILE A 31 -1.29 -2.96 -9.52
CA ILE A 31 -1.92 -3.45 -10.74
C ILE A 31 -3.06 -4.41 -10.39
N TRP A 32 -4.22 -4.19 -11.00
CA TRP A 32 -5.41 -4.98 -10.76
C TRP A 32 -6.12 -5.31 -12.08
N ASP A 33 -6.85 -6.42 -12.10
CA ASP A 33 -7.68 -6.81 -13.25
C ASP A 33 -9.17 -6.56 -12.94
N HIS A 34 -9.91 -6.01 -13.91
CA HIS A 34 -11.28 -5.51 -13.74
C HIS A 34 -12.25 -6.44 -13.00
N ASP A 35 -12.18 -7.75 -13.27
CA ASP A 35 -13.18 -8.72 -12.82
C ASP A 35 -12.68 -9.68 -11.73
N VAL A 36 -11.52 -9.41 -11.15
CA VAL A 36 -10.93 -10.22 -10.08
C VAL A 36 -10.80 -9.42 -8.78
N ILE A 37 -10.60 -10.11 -7.67
CA ILE A 37 -10.29 -9.46 -6.40
C ILE A 37 -8.91 -8.79 -6.55
N PRO A 38 -8.75 -7.50 -6.22
CA PRO A 38 -7.45 -6.83 -6.32
C PRO A 38 -6.38 -7.57 -5.53
N ASN A 39 -5.19 -7.73 -6.11
CA ASN A 39 -4.09 -8.47 -5.48
C ASN A 39 -3.64 -7.83 -4.16
N SER A 40 -3.75 -6.51 -4.01
CA SER A 40 -3.50 -5.82 -2.74
C SER A 40 -4.37 -6.34 -1.60
N VAL A 41 -5.63 -6.72 -1.87
CA VAL A 41 -6.53 -7.31 -0.87
C VAL A 41 -6.04 -8.69 -0.44
N LEU A 42 -5.62 -9.52 -1.39
CA LEU A 42 -5.11 -10.86 -1.10
C LEU A 42 -3.81 -10.79 -0.27
N GLN A 43 -2.93 -9.86 -0.61
CA GLN A 43 -1.69 -9.61 0.12
C GLN A 43 -1.95 -9.04 1.52
N ALA A 44 -2.90 -8.12 1.67
CA ALA A 44 -3.31 -7.61 2.98
C ALA A 44 -3.93 -8.71 3.86
N ARG A 45 -4.73 -9.62 3.30
CA ARG A 45 -5.27 -10.78 4.02
C ARG A 45 -4.16 -11.70 4.53
N GLN A 46 -3.18 -11.99 3.68
CA GLN A 46 -2.02 -12.78 4.07
C GLN A 46 -1.23 -12.09 5.20
N LEU A 47 -1.00 -10.78 5.08
CA LEU A 47 -0.33 -9.98 6.10
C LEU A 47 -1.10 -10.02 7.45
N VAL A 48 -2.42 -9.87 7.43
CA VAL A 48 -3.26 -9.97 8.63
C VAL A 48 -3.15 -11.35 9.28
N GLU A 49 -3.19 -12.43 8.49
CA GLU A 49 -3.08 -13.80 9.02
C GLU A 49 -1.68 -14.08 9.59
N ASP A 50 -0.61 -13.66 8.90
CA ASP A 50 0.77 -13.80 9.38
C ASP A 50 0.99 -13.08 10.72
N LEU A 51 0.34 -11.94 10.93
CA LEU A 51 0.49 -11.11 12.12
C LEU A 51 -0.46 -11.48 13.25
N LYS A 52 -1.42 -12.38 13.02
CA LYS A 52 -2.50 -12.71 13.96
C LYS A 52 -2.03 -13.18 15.33
N ALA A 53 -0.92 -13.93 15.36
CA ALA A 53 -0.33 -14.45 16.60
C ALA A 53 0.58 -13.42 17.32
N THR A 54 0.74 -12.21 16.79
CA THR A 54 1.58 -11.16 17.39
C THR A 54 0.88 -10.56 18.61
N THR A 55 1.51 -10.70 19.77
CA THR A 55 1.02 -10.19 21.06
C THR A 55 1.81 -8.99 21.57
N MET A 56 3.06 -8.82 21.11
CA MET A 56 3.82 -7.60 21.38
C MET A 56 3.22 -6.39 20.65
N PRO A 57 3.57 -5.15 21.04
CA PRO A 57 3.25 -3.95 20.28
C PRO A 57 3.64 -4.11 18.81
N LEU A 58 2.74 -3.74 17.91
CA LEU A 58 2.88 -3.94 16.49
C LEU A 58 2.53 -2.66 15.73
N ILE A 59 3.41 -2.27 14.82
CA ILE A 59 3.23 -1.17 13.88
C ILE A 59 3.36 -1.75 12.47
N VAL A 60 2.38 -1.49 11.62
CA VAL A 60 2.41 -1.87 10.19
C VAL A 60 2.26 -0.60 9.38
N MET A 61 3.17 -0.36 8.44
CA MET A 61 3.18 0.88 7.65
C MET A 61 3.53 0.64 6.19
N GLY A 62 3.18 1.60 5.34
CA GLY A 62 3.60 1.63 3.94
C GLY A 62 2.46 1.97 2.97
N ASP A 63 2.71 1.68 1.70
CA ASP A 63 1.78 1.91 0.61
C ASP A 63 0.90 0.67 0.39
N PHE A 64 -0.39 0.81 0.66
CA PHE A 64 -1.35 -0.29 0.51
C PHE A 64 -1.97 -0.35 -0.88
N ASN A 65 -1.69 0.62 -1.76
CA ASN A 65 -2.33 0.76 -3.08
C ASN A 65 -3.84 0.52 -3.02
N ALA A 66 -4.47 1.16 -2.04
CA ALA A 66 -5.91 1.08 -1.80
C ALA A 66 -6.40 2.37 -1.17
N ASP A 67 -7.14 3.15 -1.94
CA ASP A 67 -7.93 4.25 -1.40
C ASP A 67 -9.13 3.69 -0.65
N TYR A 68 -9.52 4.27 0.48
CA TYR A 68 -10.64 3.78 1.28
C TYR A 68 -11.98 3.69 0.52
N ARG A 69 -12.09 4.41 -0.61
CA ARG A 69 -13.26 4.41 -1.51
C ARG A 69 -13.28 3.24 -2.48
N ASP A 70 -12.15 2.56 -2.67
CA ASP A 70 -12.04 1.49 -3.66
C ASP A 70 -12.84 0.24 -3.26
N PRO A 71 -13.41 -0.51 -4.23
CA PRO A 71 -13.45 -0.18 -5.65
C PRO A 71 -14.36 1.03 -5.95
N ARG A 72 -13.97 1.88 -6.89
CA ARG A 72 -14.77 3.02 -7.34
C ARG A 72 -15.99 2.57 -8.15
N GLY A 73 -17.09 3.31 -8.02
CA GLY A 73 -18.23 3.15 -8.91
C GLY A 73 -17.85 3.47 -10.36
N ALA A 74 -18.51 2.81 -11.33
CA ALA A 74 -18.19 2.92 -12.76
C ALA A 74 -18.25 4.37 -13.32
N ASN A 75 -19.01 5.25 -12.67
CA ASN A 75 -19.19 6.65 -13.06
C ASN A 75 -18.55 7.64 -12.07
N GLU A 76 -17.81 7.15 -11.08
CA GLU A 76 -17.14 8.01 -10.10
C GLU A 76 -15.80 8.51 -10.63
N SER A 77 -15.37 9.69 -10.17
CA SER A 77 -14.05 10.22 -10.52
C SER A 77 -12.95 9.31 -9.98
N ASN A 78 -12.12 8.79 -10.88
CA ASN A 78 -11.01 7.90 -10.58
C ASN A 78 -9.75 8.31 -11.36
N PRO A 79 -9.19 9.50 -11.10
CA PRO A 79 -8.03 10.00 -11.83
C PRO A 79 -6.75 9.22 -11.50
N GLY A 80 -6.78 8.41 -10.43
CA GLY A 80 -5.69 7.52 -10.01
C GLY A 80 -5.77 6.11 -10.56
N GLU A 81 -6.75 5.80 -11.41
CA GLU A 81 -6.94 4.48 -12.04
C GLU A 81 -6.97 3.32 -11.01
N GLN A 82 -7.45 3.61 -9.80
CA GLN A 82 -7.61 2.65 -8.72
C GLN A 82 -8.69 1.60 -9.07
N PRO A 83 -8.80 0.48 -8.33
CA PRO A 83 -9.82 -0.53 -8.57
C PRO A 83 -11.22 0.05 -8.81
N VAL A 84 -11.91 -0.39 -9.85
CA VAL A 84 -13.31 -0.06 -10.13
C VAL A 84 -14.19 -1.30 -9.97
N VAL A 85 -15.50 -1.10 -9.80
CA VAL A 85 -16.45 -2.21 -9.63
C VAL A 85 -16.42 -3.17 -10.82
N GLY A 86 -16.42 -4.46 -10.53
CA GLY A 86 -16.39 -5.52 -11.53
C GLY A 86 -17.01 -6.82 -11.02
N LYS A 87 -16.87 -7.92 -11.74
CA LYS A 87 -17.59 -9.17 -11.41
C LYS A 87 -17.31 -9.69 -9.99
N ALA A 88 -16.05 -9.75 -9.57
CA ALA A 88 -15.67 -10.23 -8.24
C ALA A 88 -15.89 -9.20 -7.12
N CYS A 89 -15.92 -7.91 -7.49
CA CYS A 89 -16.07 -6.78 -6.58
C CYS A 89 -17.19 -5.83 -7.09
N PRO A 90 -18.47 -6.24 -7.02
CA PRO A 90 -19.54 -5.59 -7.77
C PRO A 90 -20.11 -4.33 -7.10
N THR A 91 -19.75 -4.09 -5.84
CA THR A 91 -20.29 -2.98 -5.04
C THR A 91 -19.20 -1.93 -4.82
N ALA A 92 -19.52 -0.66 -5.07
CA ALA A 92 -18.58 0.43 -4.82
C ALA A 92 -18.23 0.51 -3.33
N SER A 93 -16.98 0.82 -3.02
CA SER A 93 -16.43 0.87 -1.65
C SER A 93 -16.65 -0.42 -0.83
N ALA A 94 -16.78 -1.57 -1.52
CA ALA A 94 -16.85 -2.87 -0.88
C ALA A 94 -15.59 -3.15 -0.03
N ARG A 95 -15.78 -3.28 1.28
CA ARG A 95 -14.69 -3.49 2.25
C ARG A 95 -13.87 -4.74 1.98
N ASP A 96 -14.54 -5.82 1.58
CA ASP A 96 -13.93 -7.11 1.24
C ASP A 96 -13.13 -7.09 -0.07
N CYS A 97 -13.14 -5.96 -0.79
CA CYS A 97 -12.36 -5.69 -1.98
C CYS A 97 -11.33 -4.57 -1.78
N ASN A 98 -10.99 -4.25 -0.53
CA ASN A 98 -10.12 -3.13 -0.21
C ASN A 98 -9.07 -3.51 0.85
N ALA A 99 -7.79 -3.22 0.55
CA ALA A 99 -6.68 -3.56 1.43
C ALA A 99 -6.66 -2.71 2.72
N TYR A 100 -7.05 -1.43 2.67
CA TYR A 100 -7.20 -0.59 3.85
C TYR A 100 -8.26 -1.18 4.80
N TRP A 101 -9.44 -1.53 4.27
CA TRP A 101 -10.50 -2.11 5.09
C TRP A 101 -10.14 -3.50 5.61
N THR A 102 -9.38 -4.29 4.85
CA THR A 102 -8.85 -5.58 5.31
C THR A 102 -8.02 -5.44 6.59
N MET A 103 -7.19 -4.39 6.71
CA MET A 103 -6.43 -4.13 7.93
C MET A 103 -7.34 -3.76 9.10
N ILE A 104 -8.31 -2.87 8.87
CA ILE A 104 -9.28 -2.46 9.90
C ILE A 104 -10.10 -3.65 10.39
N ASP A 105 -10.63 -4.46 9.47
CA ASP A 105 -11.41 -5.67 9.78
C ASP A 105 -10.55 -6.77 10.45
N GLY A 106 -9.24 -6.76 10.21
CA GLY A 106 -8.24 -7.58 10.92
C GLY A 106 -7.95 -7.14 12.37
N GLY A 107 -8.65 -6.12 12.87
CA GLY A 107 -8.50 -5.60 14.23
C GLY A 107 -7.31 -4.67 14.43
N PHE A 108 -6.77 -4.10 13.35
CA PHE A 108 -5.78 -3.04 13.44
C PHE A 108 -6.46 -1.67 13.58
N ILE A 109 -5.80 -0.75 14.27
CA ILE A 109 -6.25 0.62 14.45
C ILE A 109 -5.43 1.52 13.54
N SER A 110 -6.08 2.41 12.77
CA SER A 110 -5.35 3.41 12.00
C SER A 110 -4.67 4.40 12.94
N ALA A 111 -3.37 4.58 12.78
CA ALA A 111 -2.57 5.60 13.45
C ALA A 111 -2.25 6.78 12.51
N SER A 112 -3.04 6.94 11.46
CA SER A 112 -2.91 7.98 10.45
C SER A 112 -3.97 9.07 10.65
N PRO A 113 -3.81 10.26 10.04
CA PRO A 113 -4.88 11.27 10.02
C PRO A 113 -6.11 10.73 9.28
N ASP A 114 -7.26 11.39 9.46
CA ASP A 114 -8.53 10.93 8.85
C ASP A 114 -8.36 10.74 7.34
N VAL A 115 -8.56 9.49 6.90
CA VAL A 115 -8.43 9.05 5.51
C VAL A 115 -9.48 9.69 4.61
N LYS A 116 -10.58 10.19 5.18
CA LYS A 116 -11.68 10.84 4.45
C LYS A 116 -11.45 12.32 4.23
N ASP A 117 -10.55 12.96 4.97
CA ASP A 117 -10.19 14.36 4.76
C ASP A 117 -9.26 14.46 3.53
N PRO A 118 -9.68 15.14 2.45
CA PRO A 118 -8.88 15.31 1.25
C PRO A 118 -7.51 15.96 1.50
N LYS A 119 -7.38 16.76 2.57
CA LYS A 119 -6.10 17.35 2.97
C LYS A 119 -5.09 16.30 3.42
N ASN A 120 -5.52 15.06 3.65
CA ASN A 120 -4.68 13.96 4.07
C ASN A 120 -4.44 12.96 2.93
N PHE A 121 -4.82 13.25 1.69
CA PHE A 121 -4.46 12.40 0.55
C PHE A 121 -2.95 12.37 0.36
N THR A 122 -2.44 11.19 -0.02
CA THR A 122 -1.01 10.89 -0.07
C THR A 122 -0.49 10.67 -1.48
N TRP A 123 -1.35 10.52 -2.50
CA TRP A 123 -0.89 10.41 -3.87
C TRP A 123 -1.57 11.40 -4.84
N GLY A 124 -0.76 11.95 -5.74
CA GLY A 124 -1.24 12.77 -6.86
C GLY A 124 -0.22 13.73 -7.49
N ALA A 125 1.03 13.74 -7.03
CA ALA A 125 2.10 14.40 -7.76
C ALA A 125 2.40 13.67 -9.08
N GLY A 126 2.82 14.43 -10.11
CA GLY A 126 3.17 13.86 -11.41
C GLY A 126 4.50 13.10 -11.35
N ALA A 127 4.73 12.20 -12.31
CA ALA A 127 5.94 11.36 -12.35
C ALA A 127 7.26 12.16 -12.46
N LEU A 128 7.22 13.41 -12.94
CA LEU A 128 8.36 14.32 -12.99
C LEU A 128 8.62 15.06 -11.67
N LEU A 129 7.73 14.89 -10.69
CA LEU A 129 7.76 15.52 -9.38
C LEU A 129 7.71 17.06 -9.42
N ASP A 130 7.47 17.68 -10.57
CA ASP A 130 7.46 19.13 -10.76
C ASP A 130 6.09 19.78 -10.58
N GLY A 131 5.15 19.06 -9.96
CA GLY A 131 3.81 19.55 -9.69
C GLY A 131 2.83 18.41 -9.41
N PRO A 132 1.56 18.76 -9.11
CA PRO A 132 0.47 17.81 -9.23
C PRO A 132 0.37 17.27 -10.65
N ASP A 133 -0.06 16.02 -10.81
CA ASP A 133 -0.42 15.49 -12.12
C ASP A 133 -1.57 16.32 -12.71
N ALA A 134 -1.38 16.85 -13.91
CA ALA A 134 -2.38 17.69 -14.59
C ALA A 134 -3.74 16.99 -14.74
N ASN A 135 -3.76 15.66 -14.88
CA ASN A 135 -4.99 14.87 -14.97
C ASN A 135 -5.76 14.79 -13.65
N ARG A 136 -5.10 15.09 -12.52
CA ARG A 136 -5.67 15.01 -11.17
C ARG A 136 -6.15 16.34 -10.63
N VAL A 137 -5.57 17.46 -11.06
CA VAL A 137 -5.82 18.80 -10.48
C VAL A 137 -7.32 19.09 -10.33
N LYS A 138 -8.10 18.94 -11.39
CA LYS A 138 -9.54 19.22 -11.37
C LYS A 138 -10.31 18.32 -10.39
N SER A 139 -9.94 17.03 -10.33
CA SER A 139 -10.55 16.09 -9.40
C SER A 139 -10.15 16.38 -7.96
N ALA A 140 -8.89 16.73 -7.71
CA ALA A 140 -8.38 17.13 -6.40
C ALA A 140 -9.13 18.35 -5.87
N GLU A 141 -9.28 19.39 -6.70
CA GLU A 141 -10.06 20.60 -6.35
C GLU A 141 -11.51 20.24 -6.00
N THR A 142 -12.14 19.37 -6.78
CA THR A 142 -13.51 18.90 -6.54
C THR A 142 -13.62 18.13 -5.22
N PHE A 143 -12.58 17.35 -4.88
CA PHE A 143 -12.52 16.66 -3.60
C PHE A 143 -12.25 17.60 -2.43
N GLY A 144 -11.65 18.77 -2.66
CA GLY A 144 -11.26 19.74 -1.63
C GLY A 144 -9.76 19.73 -1.30
N ASN A 145 -8.92 19.18 -2.17
CA ASN A 145 -7.47 19.21 -2.08
C ASN A 145 -6.87 20.22 -3.10
N SER A 146 -6.24 21.28 -2.61
CA SER A 146 -5.67 22.35 -3.44
C SER A 146 -4.29 22.05 -4.04
N PHE A 147 -3.71 20.90 -3.73
CA PHE A 147 -2.33 20.53 -4.10
C PHE A 147 -2.29 19.36 -5.09
N GLY A 148 -3.44 18.96 -5.63
CA GLY A 148 -3.56 17.92 -6.67
C GLY A 148 -3.48 16.48 -6.19
N PHE A 149 -3.45 16.26 -4.87
CA PHE A 149 -3.54 14.92 -4.30
C PHE A 149 -4.99 14.44 -4.36
N THR A 150 -5.20 13.19 -4.78
CA THR A 150 -6.53 12.66 -5.10
C THR A 150 -6.86 11.37 -4.38
N ASP A 151 -5.84 10.63 -3.95
CA ASP A 151 -5.98 9.31 -3.34
C ASP A 151 -5.21 9.22 -2.02
N ARG A 152 -5.75 8.44 -1.09
CA ARG A 152 -5.09 8.06 0.15
C ARG A 152 -4.59 6.62 0.01
N LEU A 153 -3.29 6.41 -0.18
CA LEU A 153 -2.73 5.06 -0.40
C LEU A 153 -1.79 4.61 0.72
N ASP A 154 -1.24 5.56 1.46
CA ASP A 154 -0.22 5.33 2.48
C ASP A 154 -0.83 5.38 3.88
N TYR A 155 -0.47 4.39 4.70
CA TYR A 155 -1.05 4.20 6.02
C TYR A 155 -0.04 3.75 7.05
N ILE A 156 -0.34 4.09 8.29
CA ILE A 156 0.23 3.49 9.50
C ILE A 156 -0.93 2.87 10.28
N PHE A 157 -0.80 1.59 10.60
CA PHE A 157 -1.70 0.81 11.43
C PHE A 157 -0.97 0.33 12.68
N THR A 158 -1.69 0.20 13.78
CA THR A 158 -1.15 -0.30 15.04
C THR A 158 -2.02 -1.39 15.66
N LYS A 159 -1.41 -2.20 16.51
CA LYS A 159 -2.06 -3.21 17.35
C LYS A 159 -1.26 -3.39 18.63
N ASN A 160 -1.93 -3.63 19.75
CA ASN A 160 -1.31 -3.84 21.07
C ASN A 160 -0.41 -2.67 21.54
N VAL A 161 -0.73 -1.43 21.13
CA VAL A 161 -0.06 -0.20 21.60
C VAL A 161 -0.94 0.52 22.62
N LEU A 162 -0.39 1.43 23.43
CA LEU A 162 -1.19 2.22 24.38
C LEU A 162 -2.06 3.27 23.68
N GLY A 163 -1.61 3.78 22.53
CA GLY A 163 -2.37 4.74 21.74
C GLY A 163 -1.49 5.51 20.74
N VAL A 164 -2.10 6.50 20.11
CA VAL A 164 -1.45 7.40 19.14
C VAL A 164 -1.47 8.80 19.73
N ARG A 165 -0.29 9.41 19.91
CA ARG A 165 -0.14 10.73 20.51
C ARG A 165 -0.35 11.86 19.51
N SER A 166 0.19 11.70 18.30
CA SER A 166 0.07 12.67 17.21
C SER A 166 0.21 11.96 15.87
N THR A 167 -0.34 12.58 14.83
CA THR A 167 -0.25 12.10 13.46
C THR A 167 -0.33 13.27 12.48
N GLU A 168 0.36 13.17 11.35
CA GLU A 168 0.37 14.19 10.32
C GLU A 168 0.66 13.61 8.92
N ILE A 169 0.29 14.37 7.89
CA ILE A 169 0.76 14.19 6.52
C ILE A 169 1.72 15.32 6.19
N PHE A 170 2.82 14.97 5.54
CA PHE A 170 3.83 15.92 5.10
C PHE A 170 4.22 15.65 3.65
N GLY A 171 4.61 16.70 2.92
CA GLY A 171 4.99 16.60 1.51
C GLY A 171 3.80 16.54 0.53
N ASN A 172 2.56 16.70 1.00
CA ASN A 172 1.37 16.83 0.16
C ASN A 172 1.01 18.28 -0.20
N THR A 173 1.94 19.20 0.01
CA THR A 173 1.85 20.62 -0.36
C THR A 173 3.08 21.00 -1.15
N TRP A 174 2.96 21.91 -2.12
CA TRP A 174 4.13 22.34 -2.89
C TRP A 174 5.27 22.77 -1.96
N PRO A 175 6.49 22.25 -2.13
CA PRO A 175 7.56 22.50 -1.19
C PRO A 175 7.93 23.98 -1.20
N THR A 176 8.22 24.52 -0.01
CA THR A 176 8.69 25.89 0.17
C THR A 176 9.95 25.89 1.02
N GLY A 177 10.86 26.85 0.79
CA GLY A 177 12.08 26.99 1.60
C GLY A 177 13.00 25.78 1.50
N GLU A 178 13.50 25.31 2.65
CA GLU A 178 14.47 24.21 2.73
C GLU A 178 13.91 22.83 2.33
N SER A 179 12.58 22.70 2.21
CA SER A 179 11.93 21.48 1.74
C SER A 179 11.89 21.33 0.22
N ILE A 180 12.42 22.31 -0.54
CA ILE A 180 12.49 22.26 -2.00
C ILE A 180 13.59 21.29 -2.44
N TRP A 181 13.21 20.23 -3.15
CA TRP A 181 14.16 19.35 -3.80
C TRP A 181 14.55 19.89 -5.17
N LYS A 182 15.82 19.70 -5.55
CA LYS A 182 16.33 20.05 -6.87
C LYS A 182 16.43 18.80 -7.73
N CYS A 183 15.47 18.62 -8.63
CA CYS A 183 15.50 17.56 -9.64
C CYS A 183 16.19 18.10 -10.90
N GLY A 184 17.52 18.19 -10.84
CA GLY A 184 18.32 18.89 -11.83
C GLY A 184 18.18 20.41 -11.68
N ASN A 185 17.65 21.08 -12.72
CA ASN A 185 17.50 22.53 -12.75
C ASN A 185 16.10 23.01 -12.31
N LYS A 186 15.22 22.09 -11.87
CA LYS A 186 13.85 22.39 -11.45
C LYS A 186 13.64 22.07 -9.98
N ASP A 187 12.70 22.80 -9.39
CA ASP A 187 12.14 22.47 -8.09
C ASP A 187 11.17 21.31 -8.24
N CYS A 188 11.20 20.39 -7.28
CA CYS A 188 10.36 19.20 -7.29
C CYS A 188 9.95 18.79 -5.88
N PHE A 189 8.91 17.97 -5.81
CA PHE A 189 8.60 17.17 -4.64
C PHE A 189 9.70 16.15 -4.35
N ALA A 190 9.78 15.72 -3.09
CA ALA A 190 10.67 14.64 -2.66
C ALA A 190 10.27 13.27 -3.25
N SER A 191 8.97 13.09 -3.48
CA SER A 191 8.32 11.88 -3.99
C SER A 191 6.97 12.26 -4.59
N ASP A 192 6.44 11.39 -5.45
CA ASP A 192 5.07 11.49 -5.97
C ASP A 192 4.01 11.15 -4.90
N HIS A 193 4.46 10.53 -3.80
CA HIS A 193 3.69 10.31 -2.59
C HIS A 193 4.07 11.30 -1.48
N ALA A 194 3.10 11.61 -0.63
CA ALA A 194 3.28 12.30 0.63
C ALA A 194 3.59 11.31 1.76
N GLY A 195 4.37 11.75 2.73
CA GLY A 195 4.70 10.95 3.90
C GLY A 195 3.59 10.95 4.95
N VAL A 196 3.48 9.82 5.67
CA VAL A 196 2.64 9.68 6.86
C VAL A 196 3.53 9.56 8.07
N ALA A 197 3.29 10.39 9.10
CA ALA A 197 4.00 10.30 10.36
C ALA A 197 3.01 10.10 11.53
N ALA A 198 3.46 9.34 12.53
CA ALA A 198 2.71 9.12 13.76
C ALA A 198 3.67 8.95 14.95
N THR A 199 3.29 9.52 16.09
CA THR A 199 3.95 9.25 17.37
C THR A 199 3.10 8.23 18.13
N ILE A 200 3.66 7.04 18.34
CA ILE A 200 2.97 5.91 18.98
C ILE A 200 3.38 5.82 20.45
N LEU A 201 2.39 5.62 21.33
CA LEU A 201 2.62 5.37 22.75
C LEU A 201 2.77 3.87 22.98
N LEU A 202 3.92 3.47 23.52
CA LEU A 202 4.21 2.09 23.90
C LEU A 202 4.15 1.95 25.42
N ASP A 203 3.77 0.76 25.90
CA ASP A 203 3.83 0.44 27.33
C ASP A 203 5.29 0.19 27.72
N ASP A 204 5.76 0.77 28.83
CA ASP A 204 7.14 0.58 29.29
C ASP A 204 7.25 -0.69 30.16
N LYS A 205 6.90 -1.82 29.55
CA LYS A 205 6.95 -3.14 30.17
C LYS A 205 7.68 -4.13 29.28
N GLU A 206 8.35 -5.08 29.93
CA GLU A 206 8.93 -6.21 29.23
C GLU A 206 7.82 -7.08 28.63
N VAL A 207 7.98 -7.41 27.35
CA VAL A 207 7.03 -8.23 26.59
C VAL A 207 7.74 -9.44 26.04
N ALA A 208 7.03 -10.58 26.01
CA ALA A 208 7.53 -11.76 25.34
C ALA A 208 7.66 -11.49 23.84
N ILE A 209 8.86 -11.69 23.28
CA ILE A 209 9.12 -11.52 21.86
C ILE A 209 8.45 -12.68 21.10
N ASN A 210 7.53 -12.36 20.18
CA ASN A 210 6.89 -13.37 19.35
C ASN A 210 7.89 -14.01 18.38
N GLN A 211 7.62 -15.23 17.93
CA GLN A 211 8.41 -15.90 16.89
C GLN A 211 8.51 -15.04 15.62
N SER A 212 9.55 -15.29 14.84
CA SER A 212 9.73 -14.72 13.50
C SER A 212 8.52 -15.00 12.63
N LEU A 213 8.14 -14.03 11.80
CA LEU A 213 7.05 -14.19 10.84
C LEU A 213 7.39 -15.27 9.80
N PRO A 214 6.38 -16.00 9.28
CA PRO A 214 6.59 -17.08 8.32
C PRO A 214 7.31 -16.59 7.06
N THR A 215 8.20 -17.43 6.53
CA THR A 215 8.78 -17.18 5.20
C THR A 215 7.78 -17.59 4.14
N HIS A 216 7.49 -16.70 3.20
CA HIS A 216 6.65 -17.01 2.06
C HIS A 216 7.48 -17.21 0.81
N SER A 217 7.09 -18.19 0.00
CA SER A 217 7.57 -18.24 -1.38
C SER A 217 7.05 -17.00 -2.10
N ARG A 218 7.86 -16.47 -3.03
CA ARG A 218 7.41 -15.40 -3.92
C ARG A 218 6.10 -15.83 -4.57
N PHE A 219 5.11 -14.93 -4.63
CA PHE A 219 3.79 -15.19 -5.21
C PHE A 219 3.96 -16.02 -6.50
N PRO A 220 3.26 -17.16 -6.63
CA PRO A 220 3.63 -18.15 -7.61
C PRO A 220 3.49 -17.56 -9.01
N ILE A 221 4.58 -17.70 -9.73
CA ILE A 221 4.63 -18.08 -11.13
C ILE A 221 3.23 -18.57 -11.61
N GLY A 222 2.49 -17.73 -12.33
CA GLY A 222 1.14 -18.04 -12.80
C GLY A 222 1.11 -19.28 -13.73
N PRO A 223 -0.07 -19.84 -14.02
CA PRO A 223 -0.23 -21.04 -14.85
C PRO A 223 0.49 -20.93 -16.20
N TRP A 224 0.67 -19.72 -16.71
CA TRP A 224 1.36 -19.40 -17.96
C TRP A 224 2.83 -19.81 -18.02
N GLN A 225 3.54 -19.78 -16.90
CA GLN A 225 4.95 -20.17 -16.86
C GLN A 225 5.10 -21.70 -16.75
N ALA A 226 4.16 -22.40 -16.11
CA ALA A 226 4.08 -23.86 -16.16
C ALA A 226 3.72 -24.34 -17.58
N ILE A 227 2.77 -23.66 -18.24
CA ILE A 227 2.44 -23.88 -19.66
C ILE A 227 3.66 -23.58 -20.55
N GLY A 228 4.39 -22.50 -20.29
CA GLY A 228 5.61 -22.14 -21.01
C GLY A 228 6.72 -23.19 -20.87
N ALA A 229 6.94 -23.72 -19.66
CA ALA A 229 7.89 -24.80 -19.43
C ALA A 229 7.46 -26.10 -20.14
N ALA A 230 6.17 -26.45 -20.11
CA ALA A 230 5.64 -27.61 -20.81
C ALA A 230 5.81 -27.50 -22.33
N LEU A 231 5.56 -26.31 -22.91
CA LEU A 231 5.79 -26.04 -24.33
C LEU A 231 7.26 -26.17 -24.73
N LEU A 232 8.19 -25.63 -23.91
CA LEU A 232 9.63 -25.75 -24.14
C LEU A 232 10.10 -27.21 -24.11
N ILE A 233 9.64 -27.99 -23.13
CA ILE A 233 9.94 -29.43 -23.04
C ILE A 233 9.39 -30.17 -24.28
N PHE A 234 8.15 -29.88 -24.69
CA PHE A 234 7.54 -30.48 -25.87
C PHE A 234 8.29 -30.16 -27.17
N LEU A 235 8.72 -28.91 -27.35
CA LEU A 235 9.50 -28.48 -28.51
C LEU A 235 10.88 -29.14 -28.55
N MET A 236 11.59 -29.21 -27.42
CA MET A 236 12.87 -29.93 -27.34
C MET A 236 12.70 -31.42 -27.66
N TRP A 237 11.65 -32.07 -27.14
CA TRP A 237 11.35 -33.47 -27.46
C TRP A 237 11.08 -33.69 -28.96
N ARG A 238 10.31 -32.80 -29.60
CA ARG A 238 10.05 -32.84 -31.06
C ARG A 238 11.33 -32.70 -31.88
N ILE A 239 12.29 -31.88 -31.45
CA ILE A 239 13.57 -31.68 -32.14
C ILE A 239 14.47 -32.91 -32.00
N VAL A 240 14.56 -33.49 -30.80
CA VAL A 240 15.36 -34.71 -30.56
C VAL A 240 14.81 -35.90 -31.35
N LYS A 241 13.49 -36.07 -31.47
CA LYS A 241 12.87 -37.15 -32.25
C LYS A 241 12.98 -36.99 -33.78
N ARG A 242 13.38 -35.82 -34.27
CA ARG A 242 13.57 -35.56 -35.71
C ARG A 242 15.02 -35.74 -36.17
N LYS A 243 15.94 -35.99 -35.26
CA LYS A 243 17.27 -36.54 -35.53
C LYS A 243 17.22 -38.06 -35.37
#